data_AF-A0A351MU78-F1
#
_entry.id   AF-A0A351MU78-F1
#
_cell.length_a   1.000
_cell.length_b   1.000
_cell.length_c   1.000
_cell.angle_alpha   90.00
_cell.angle_beta   90.00
_cell.angle_gamma   90.00
#
_symmetry.space_group_name_H-M   'P 1'
#
loop_
_entity.id
_entity.type
_entity.pdbx_description
1 polymer ?
#
loop_
_entity_poly.entity_id
_entity_poly.type
_entity_poly.pdbx_seq_one_letter_code
_entity_poly.pdbx_strand_id
1 'polypeptide(L)'
;MRRVNFAAKHCPDLGIAPLDAEGRRLIIEELCMGASAYRDIRDRPVMPAVHGWVTHEQRLALERLCPEKIDLPRKKHPARIVYDEDGEACIEATVQELYDFPGKKLRICDGKVPLVVCIQSPARRTVQRTTDLDSFWLGSYAQVRKDLRGRYPRHEWR
;
A
#
# COMPACT_ATOMS: atom_id res chain seq x y z
N MET A 1 6.34 8.90 3.80
CA MET A 1 5.23 9.75 4.26
C MET A 1 3.95 8.93 4.40
N ARG A 2 3.25 8.56 3.32
CA ARG A 2 1.96 7.82 3.39
C ARG A 2 1.99 6.55 4.26
N ARG A 3 3.03 5.73 4.14
CA ARG A 3 3.21 4.51 4.96
C ARG A 3 3.39 4.80 6.46
N VAL A 4 4.04 5.91 6.81
CA VAL A 4 4.21 6.38 8.21
C VAL A 4 2.86 6.83 8.75
N ASN A 5 2.09 7.59 7.97
CA ASN A 5 0.77 8.06 8.38
C ASN A 5 -0.22 6.91 8.53
N PHE A 6 -0.14 5.91 7.64
CA PHE A 6 -0.90 4.67 7.77
C PHE A 6 -0.57 3.95 9.08
N ALA A 7 0.73 3.79 9.40
CA ALA A 7 1.16 3.17 10.65
C ALA A 7 0.71 3.97 11.88
N ALA A 8 0.81 5.30 11.86
CA ALA A 8 0.35 6.17 12.93
C ALA A 8 -1.17 6.01 13.18
N LYS A 9 -1.96 5.83 12.12
CA LYS A 9 -3.42 5.65 12.19
C LYS A 9 -3.82 4.26 12.71
N HIS A 10 -3.20 3.20 12.20
CA HIS A 10 -3.64 1.82 12.42
C HIS A 10 -2.83 1.03 13.46
N CYS A 11 -1.66 1.55 13.84
CA CYS A 11 -0.77 1.00 14.86
C CYS A 11 -0.37 2.09 15.87
N PRO A 12 -1.33 2.68 16.61
CA PRO A 12 -1.04 3.79 17.53
C PRO A 12 -0.06 3.39 18.65
N ASP A 13 0.00 2.10 18.99
CA ASP A 13 0.92 1.53 19.98
C ASP A 13 2.40 1.77 19.65
N LEU A 14 2.73 2.05 18.37
CA LEU A 14 4.10 2.37 17.95
C LEU A 14 4.55 3.79 18.36
N GLY A 15 3.62 4.64 18.80
CA GLY A 15 3.91 6.03 19.17
C GLY A 15 4.47 6.87 18.02
N ILE A 16 4.16 6.50 16.77
CA ILE A 16 4.64 7.21 15.58
C ILE A 16 3.80 8.47 15.38
N ALA A 17 4.44 9.64 15.39
CA ALA A 17 3.79 10.88 15.02
C ALA A 17 3.48 10.88 13.50
N PRO A 18 2.26 11.25 13.08
CA PRO A 18 1.94 11.36 11.66
C PRO A 18 2.85 12.40 11.00
N LEU A 19 3.37 12.05 9.82
CA LEU A 19 4.12 12.97 8.97
C LEU A 19 3.12 13.74 8.08
N ASP A 20 2.41 14.66 8.72
CA ASP A 20 1.40 15.52 8.12
C ASP A 20 1.99 16.85 7.60
N ALA A 21 1.14 17.84 7.35
CA ALA A 21 1.59 19.15 6.87
C ALA A 21 2.51 19.86 7.88
N GLU A 22 2.30 19.66 9.18
CA GLU A 22 3.13 20.23 10.23
C GLU A 22 4.46 19.51 10.34
N GLY A 23 4.46 18.18 10.37
CA GLY A 23 5.69 17.40 10.35
C GLY A 23 6.54 17.69 9.12
N ARG A 24 5.91 17.87 7.96
CA ARG A 24 6.61 18.29 6.74
C ARG A 24 7.24 19.68 6.88
N ARG A 25 6.57 20.64 7.52
CA ARG A 25 7.14 21.99 7.77
C ARG A 25 8.36 21.89 8.66
N LEU A 26 8.30 21.13 9.75
CA LEU A 26 9.43 20.93 10.67
C LEU A 26 10.67 20.34 9.96
N ILE A 27 10.47 19.32 9.11
CA ILE A 27 11.58 18.74 8.31
C ILE A 27 12.16 19.78 7.35
N ILE A 28 11.31 20.60 6.71
CA ILE A 28 11.77 21.65 5.80
C ILE A 28 12.55 22.73 6.57
N GLU A 29 12.09 23.14 7.75
CA GLU A 29 12.78 24.11 8.61
C GLU A 29 14.15 23.60 9.05
N GLU A 30 14.25 22.33 9.46
CA GLU A 30 15.52 21.68 9.77
C GLU A 30 16.46 21.68 8.55
N LEU A 31 15.96 21.28 7.38
CA LEU A 31 16.75 21.24 6.14
C LEU A 31 17.19 22.63 5.67
N CYS A 32 16.43 23.67 5.96
CA CYS A 32 16.75 25.06 5.62
C CYS A 32 17.60 25.76 6.68
N MET A 33 17.86 25.12 7.82
CA MET A 33 18.61 25.74 8.91
C MET A 33 20.00 26.21 8.44
N GLY A 34 20.29 27.50 8.65
CA GLY A 34 21.54 28.13 8.24
C GLY A 34 21.70 28.39 6.74
N ALA A 35 20.69 28.09 5.91
CA ALA A 35 20.69 28.45 4.50
C ALA A 35 20.13 29.87 4.30
N SER A 36 20.71 30.62 3.36
CA SER A 36 20.24 31.97 3.00
C SER A 36 19.95 32.12 1.50
N ALA A 37 20.40 31.15 0.69
CA ALA A 37 20.18 31.12 -0.75
C ALA A 37 19.86 29.70 -1.25
N TYR A 38 19.22 29.59 -2.42
CA TYR A 38 18.87 28.32 -3.06
C TYR A 38 20.07 27.36 -3.22
N ARG A 39 21.24 27.91 -3.56
CA ARG A 39 22.48 27.14 -3.73
C ARG A 39 22.88 26.38 -2.46
N ASP A 40 22.47 26.86 -1.29
CA ASP A 40 22.81 26.26 0.00
C ASP A 40 21.94 25.03 0.32
N ILE A 41 20.81 24.86 -0.39
CA ILE A 41 19.80 23.83 -0.11
C ILE A 41 19.73 22.78 -1.22
N ARG A 42 19.97 23.16 -2.49
CA ARG A 42 19.73 22.29 -3.66
C ARG A 42 20.31 20.88 -3.52
N ASP A 43 21.51 20.78 -2.97
CA ASP A 43 22.27 19.53 -2.89
C ASP A 43 22.29 18.95 -1.45
N ARG A 44 21.46 19.47 -0.52
CA ARG A 44 21.38 18.94 0.85
C ARG A 44 20.72 17.55 0.88
N PRO A 45 21.22 16.62 1.72
CA PRO A 45 20.64 15.29 1.82
C PRO A 45 19.30 15.33 2.58
N VAL A 46 18.20 15.13 1.84
CA VAL A 46 16.83 15.14 2.40
C VAL A 46 16.49 13.85 3.15
N MET A 47 16.98 12.71 2.65
CA MET A 47 16.61 11.39 3.18
C MET A 47 16.98 11.19 4.65
N PRO A 48 18.14 11.64 5.16
CA PRO A 48 18.46 11.57 6.58
C PRO A 48 17.43 12.26 7.49
N ALA A 49 16.98 13.48 7.15
CA ALA A 49 15.97 14.20 7.93
C ALA A 49 14.61 13.45 7.93
N VAL A 50 14.21 12.92 6.77
CA VAL A 50 12.99 12.10 6.66
C VAL A 50 13.11 10.80 7.45
N HIS A 51 14.29 10.17 7.46
CA HIS A 51 14.55 8.97 8.24
C HIS A 51 14.61 9.26 9.74
N GLY A 52 15.03 10.46 10.15
CA GLY A 52 15.02 10.91 11.54
C GLY A 52 13.62 11.09 12.13
N TRP A 53 12.57 11.16 11.29
CA TRP A 53 11.18 11.26 11.75
C TRP A 53 10.68 10.03 12.51
N VAL A 54 11.27 8.86 12.25
CA VAL A 54 10.94 7.62 12.93
C VAL A 54 12.19 7.05 13.58
N THR A 55 12.06 6.51 14.78
CA THR A 55 13.18 5.84 15.45
C THR A 55 13.57 4.56 14.70
N HIS A 56 14.76 4.04 14.97
CA HIS A 56 15.20 2.77 14.38
C HIS A 56 14.23 1.61 14.72
N GLU A 57 13.77 1.54 15.96
CA GLU A 57 12.81 0.54 16.42
C GLU A 57 11.45 0.68 15.71
N GLN A 58 10.94 1.91 15.59
CA GLN A 58 9.71 2.19 14.84
C GLN A 58 9.84 1.79 13.38
N ARG A 59 11.00 2.01 12.76
CA ARG A 59 11.25 1.60 11.37
C ARG A 59 11.19 0.08 11.19
N LEU A 60 11.83 -0.68 12.08
CA LEU A 60 11.77 -2.15 12.06
C LEU A 60 10.34 -2.66 12.25
N ALA A 61 9.60 -2.08 13.21
CA ALA A 61 8.20 -2.40 13.42
C ALA A 61 7.34 -2.08 12.19
N LEU A 62 7.63 -0.98 11.51
CA LEU A 62 6.92 -0.54 10.32
C LEU A 62 7.18 -1.46 9.11
N GLU A 63 8.39 -1.98 8.94
CA GLU A 63 8.70 -2.99 7.92
C GLU A 63 7.92 -4.30 8.14
N ARG A 64 7.72 -4.68 9.41
CA ARG A 64 6.94 -5.87 9.79
C ARG A 64 5.43 -5.67 9.65
N LEU A 65 4.91 -4.56 10.18
CA LEU A 65 3.47 -4.30 10.30
C LEU A 65 2.87 -3.71 9.03
N CYS A 66 3.66 -2.90 8.31
CA CYS A 66 3.26 -2.18 7.10
C CYS A 66 4.25 -2.51 5.97
N PRO A 67 4.27 -3.76 5.46
CA PRO A 67 5.21 -4.19 4.45
C PRO A 67 5.03 -3.42 3.12
N GLU A 68 6.08 -3.35 2.31
CA GLU A 68 6.02 -2.71 0.98
C GLU A 68 5.37 -3.59 -0.08
N LYS A 69 5.39 -4.91 0.14
CA LYS A 69 4.96 -5.90 -0.84
C LYS A 69 4.33 -7.09 -0.12
N ILE A 70 3.47 -7.80 -0.83
CA ILE A 70 2.89 -9.07 -0.41
C ILE A 70 3.08 -10.12 -1.50
N ASP A 71 3.40 -11.34 -1.08
CA ASP A 71 3.55 -12.45 -2.01
C ASP A 71 2.18 -13.02 -2.42
N LEU A 72 1.94 -13.02 -3.72
CA LEU A 72 0.82 -13.72 -4.35
C LEU A 72 1.41 -14.88 -5.16
N PRO A 73 1.13 -16.15 -4.81
CA PRO A 73 1.77 -17.33 -5.41
C PRO A 73 1.68 -17.40 -6.94
N ARG A 74 0.60 -16.88 -7.53
CA ARG A 74 0.37 -16.88 -8.98
C ARG A 74 0.91 -15.62 -9.68
N LYS A 75 1.42 -14.65 -8.93
CA LYS A 75 2.01 -13.42 -9.47
C LYS A 75 3.52 -13.59 -9.57
N LYS A 76 4.08 -13.31 -10.75
CA LYS A 76 5.53 -13.46 -11.02
C LYS A 76 6.42 -12.65 -10.06
N HIS A 77 5.93 -11.50 -9.62
CA HIS A 77 6.61 -10.62 -8.67
C HIS A 77 5.69 -10.31 -7.50
N PRO A 78 6.22 -10.06 -6.30
CA PRO A 78 5.41 -9.66 -5.15
C PRO A 78 4.56 -8.44 -5.48
N ALA A 79 3.29 -8.45 -5.08
CA ALA A 79 2.38 -7.34 -5.30
C ALA A 79 2.80 -6.17 -4.40
N ARG A 80 3.06 -5.01 -5.00
CA ARG A 80 3.37 -3.79 -4.25
C ARG A 80 2.13 -3.31 -3.52
N ILE A 81 2.29 -2.99 -2.24
CA ILE A 81 1.26 -2.35 -1.42
C ILE A 81 1.40 -0.83 -1.61
N VAL A 82 0.31 -0.20 -2.04
CA VAL A 82 0.19 1.24 -2.20
C VAL A 82 -0.59 1.78 -1.01
N TYR A 83 0.11 2.56 -0.17
CA TYR A 83 -0.51 3.31 0.92
C TYR A 83 -0.98 4.66 0.38
N ASP A 84 -2.26 4.96 0.55
CA ASP A 84 -2.85 6.23 0.13
C ASP A 84 -2.87 7.27 1.27
N GLU A 85 -3.51 8.41 1.01
CA GLU A 85 -3.61 9.51 1.97
C GLU A 85 -4.79 9.33 2.93
N ASP A 86 -5.82 8.59 2.53
CA ASP A 86 -7.00 8.27 3.34
C ASP A 86 -6.69 7.19 4.40
N GLY A 87 -5.52 6.55 4.29
CA GLY A 87 -5.06 5.51 5.18
C GLY A 87 -5.59 4.14 4.80
N GLU A 88 -5.85 3.90 3.51
CA GLU A 88 -6.02 2.55 2.95
C GLU A 88 -4.67 2.00 2.45
N ALA A 89 -4.58 0.68 2.42
CA ALA A 89 -3.47 -0.05 1.83
C ALA A 89 -4.01 -0.91 0.69
N CYS A 90 -3.65 -0.55 -0.54
CA CYS A 90 -4.18 -1.17 -1.75
C CYS A 90 -3.15 -2.10 -2.41
N ILE A 91 -3.62 -3.19 -3.00
CA ILE A 91 -2.84 -4.01 -3.93
C ILE A 91 -3.55 -4.13 -5.27
N GLU A 92 -2.75 -4.25 -6.33
CA GLU A 92 -3.25 -4.50 -7.67
C GLU A 92 -2.89 -5.92 -8.10
N ALA A 93 -3.91 -6.68 -8.48
CA ALA A 93 -3.75 -8.03 -8.97
C ALA A 93 -4.82 -8.37 -10.00
N THR A 94 -4.48 -9.14 -11.02
CA THR A 94 -5.51 -9.65 -11.93
C THR A 94 -6.34 -10.71 -11.22
N VAL A 95 -7.56 -10.95 -11.71
CA VAL A 95 -8.42 -12.04 -11.21
C VAL A 95 -7.67 -13.38 -11.16
N GLN A 96 -6.85 -13.67 -12.18
CA GLN A 96 -6.09 -14.93 -12.25
C GLN A 96 -4.98 -15.01 -11.20
N GLU A 97 -4.35 -13.88 -10.89
CA GLU A 97 -3.31 -13.79 -9.85
C GLU A 97 -3.89 -14.04 -8.44
N LEU A 98 -5.21 -13.90 -8.26
CA LEU A 98 -5.93 -14.06 -6.99
C LEU A 98 -6.60 -15.43 -6.81
N TYR A 99 -6.66 -16.27 -7.86
CA TYR A 99 -7.30 -17.59 -7.75
C TYR A 99 -6.65 -18.44 -6.65
N ASP A 100 -7.52 -19.09 -5.86
CA ASP A 100 -7.16 -19.95 -4.73
C ASP A 100 -6.40 -19.22 -3.60
N PHE A 101 -6.25 -17.90 -3.68
CA PHE A 101 -5.61 -17.10 -2.63
C PHE A 101 -6.62 -16.78 -1.52
N PRO A 102 -6.35 -17.16 -0.26
CA PRO A 102 -7.31 -16.97 0.82
C PRO A 102 -7.38 -15.49 1.23
N GLY A 103 -8.59 -14.90 1.26
CA GLY A 103 -8.79 -13.49 1.59
C GLY A 103 -8.22 -13.08 2.94
N LYS A 104 -8.25 -13.97 3.94
CA LYS A 104 -7.65 -13.75 5.27
C LYS A 104 -6.15 -13.41 5.26
N LYS A 105 -5.41 -13.79 4.21
CA LYS A 105 -3.98 -13.45 4.06
C LYS A 105 -3.74 -12.04 3.52
N LEU A 106 -4.78 -11.37 3.01
CA LEU A 106 -4.71 -9.98 2.53
C LEU A 106 -4.96 -8.99 3.67
N ARG A 107 -4.26 -9.18 4.78
CA ARG A 107 -4.36 -8.32 5.97
C ARG A 107 -2.96 -7.96 6.45
N ILE A 108 -2.79 -6.72 6.89
CA ILE A 108 -1.57 -6.17 7.47
C ILE A 108 -1.83 -5.69 8.90
N CYS A 109 -0.83 -5.12 9.56
CA CYS A 109 -0.90 -4.71 10.96
C CYS A 109 -1.29 -5.88 11.89
N ASP A 110 -0.61 -7.02 11.75
CA ASP A 110 -0.90 -8.26 12.49
C ASP A 110 -2.36 -8.75 12.32
N GLY A 111 -2.90 -8.61 11.11
CA GLY A 111 -4.24 -9.10 10.76
C GLY A 111 -5.36 -8.10 11.03
N LYS A 112 -5.07 -6.94 11.63
CA LYS A 112 -6.07 -5.93 12.00
C LYS A 112 -6.70 -5.27 10.77
N VAL A 113 -5.88 -4.90 9.78
CA VAL A 113 -6.32 -4.07 8.64
C VAL A 113 -6.36 -4.88 7.35
N PRO A 114 -7.53 -5.01 6.68
CA PRO A 114 -7.60 -5.64 5.36
C PRO A 114 -6.99 -4.75 4.28
N LEU A 115 -6.30 -5.38 3.33
CA LEU A 115 -5.85 -4.73 2.11
C LEU A 115 -7.03 -4.54 1.16
N VAL A 116 -7.10 -3.38 0.52
CA VAL A 116 -8.00 -3.14 -0.60
C VAL A 116 -7.42 -3.81 -1.84
N VAL A 117 -8.15 -4.76 -2.40
CA VAL A 117 -7.78 -5.46 -3.62
C VAL A 117 -8.41 -4.75 -4.81
N CYS A 118 -7.58 -4.07 -5.59
CA CYS A 118 -7.93 -3.57 -6.91
C CYS A 118 -7.82 -4.74 -7.89
N ILE A 119 -8.94 -5.42 -8.11
CA ILE A 119 -9.04 -6.56 -9.02
C ILE A 119 -8.98 -6.04 -10.45
N GLN A 120 -8.01 -6.53 -11.21
CA GLN A 120 -7.73 -6.10 -12.58
C GLN A 120 -8.19 -7.14 -13.61
N SER A 121 -8.64 -6.64 -14.76
CA SER A 121 -8.75 -7.44 -15.99
C SER A 121 -7.36 -7.79 -16.55
N PRO A 122 -7.27 -8.71 -17.54
CA PRO A 122 -6.00 -9.01 -18.21
C PRO A 122 -5.29 -7.80 -18.81
N ALA A 123 -6.03 -6.75 -19.21
CA ALA A 123 -5.48 -5.49 -19.70
C ALA A 123 -5.08 -4.51 -18.58
N ARG A 124 -4.92 -4.97 -17.34
CA ARG A 124 -4.53 -4.15 -16.16
C ARG A 124 -5.48 -2.99 -15.85
N ARG A 125 -6.74 -3.09 -16.26
CA ARG A 125 -7.81 -2.13 -15.87
C ARG A 125 -8.53 -2.66 -14.64
N THR A 126 -8.65 -1.85 -13.59
CA THR A 126 -9.42 -2.18 -12.39
C THR A 126 -10.88 -2.37 -12.74
N VAL A 127 -11.41 -3.55 -12.46
CA VAL A 127 -12.82 -3.90 -12.69
C VAL A 127 -13.63 -3.86 -11.40
N GLN A 128 -12.97 -4.08 -10.26
CA GLN A 128 -13.60 -4.04 -8.95
C GLN A 128 -12.57 -3.71 -7.86
N ARG A 129 -13.01 -3.01 -6.82
CA ARG A 129 -12.28 -2.84 -5.56
C ARG A 129 -13.02 -3.62 -4.47
N THR A 130 -12.30 -4.36 -3.64
CA THR A 130 -12.88 -5.06 -2.48
C THR A 130 -11.87 -5.16 -1.34
N THR A 131 -12.31 -5.07 -0.09
CA THR A 131 -11.52 -5.44 1.11
C THR A 131 -11.77 -6.87 1.55
N ASP A 132 -12.74 -7.54 0.93
CA ASP A 132 -13.12 -8.92 1.22
C ASP A 132 -13.09 -9.73 -0.09
N LEU A 133 -11.99 -10.46 -0.26
CA LEU A 133 -11.78 -11.31 -1.43
C LEU A 133 -12.71 -12.54 -1.41
N ASP A 134 -13.04 -13.06 -0.23
CA ASP A 134 -13.86 -14.27 -0.10
C ASP A 134 -15.31 -13.96 -0.49
N SER A 135 -15.85 -12.82 -0.03
CA SER A 135 -17.15 -12.30 -0.47
C SER A 135 -17.19 -11.96 -1.97
N PHE A 136 -16.09 -11.49 -2.54
CA PHE A 136 -16.00 -11.26 -3.99
C PHE A 136 -16.20 -12.55 -4.79
N TRP A 137 -15.57 -13.66 -4.38
CA TRP A 137 -15.69 -14.95 -5.05
C TRP A 137 -17.10 -15.53 -4.96
N LEU A 138 -17.77 -15.38 -3.81
CA LEU A 138 -19.12 -15.90 -3.59
C LEU A 138 -20.22 -15.05 -4.26
N GLY A 139 -19.97 -13.76 -4.49
CA GLY A 139 -20.95 -12.83 -5.04
C GLY A 139 -20.57 -12.30 -6.42
N SER A 140 -19.89 -11.15 -6.43
CA SER A 140 -19.70 -10.31 -7.63
C SER A 140 -18.84 -10.95 -8.72
N TYR A 141 -18.03 -11.97 -8.39
CA TYR A 141 -17.18 -12.65 -9.37
C TYR A 141 -17.98 -13.23 -10.55
N ALA A 142 -19.19 -13.76 -10.34
CA ALA A 142 -19.99 -14.33 -11.42
C ALA A 142 -20.30 -13.30 -12.53
N GLN A 143 -20.59 -12.06 -12.14
CA GLN A 143 -20.86 -10.96 -13.06
C GLN A 143 -19.57 -10.47 -13.74
N VAL A 144 -18.49 -10.31 -12.98
CA VAL A 144 -17.17 -9.93 -13.51
C VAL A 144 -16.67 -10.96 -14.52
N ARG A 145 -16.83 -12.25 -14.22
CA ARG A 145 -16.46 -13.36 -15.12
C ARG A 145 -17.24 -13.30 -16.42
N LYS A 146 -18.54 -13.01 -16.38
CA LYS A 146 -19.38 -12.92 -17.58
C LYS A 146 -18.91 -11.80 -18.53
N ASP A 147 -18.62 -10.62 -18.00
CA ASP A 147 -18.11 -9.49 -18.81
C ASP A 147 -16.69 -9.77 -19.35
N LEU A 148 -15.79 -10.25 -18.49
CA LEU A 148 -14.40 -10.47 -18.87
C LEU A 148 -14.21 -11.65 -19.82
N ARG A 149 -15.00 -12.72 -19.69
CA ARG A 149 -14.93 -13.86 -20.61
C ARG A 149 -15.28 -13.48 -22.04
N GLY A 150 -16.23 -12.57 -22.23
CA GLY A 150 -16.59 -12.06 -23.56
C GLY A 150 -15.47 -11.23 -24.18
N ARG A 151 -14.84 -10.34 -23.39
CA ARG A 151 -13.76 -9.46 -23.86
C ARG A 151 -12.40 -10.16 -24.01
N TYR A 152 -12.16 -11.20 -23.20
CA TYR A 152 -10.88 -11.90 -23.09
C TYR A 152 -11.07 -13.43 -23.14
N PRO A 153 -11.49 -13.98 -24.30
CA PRO A 153 -11.87 -15.40 -24.42
C PRO A 153 -10.70 -16.37 -24.30
N ARG A 154 -9.45 -15.90 -24.50
CA ARG A 154 -8.23 -16.74 -24.41
C ARG A 154 -7.71 -16.92 -22.98
N HIS A 155 -8.29 -16.25 -21.99
CA HIS A 155 -7.86 -16.35 -20.59
C HIS A 155 -8.63 -17.42 -19.81
N GLU A 156 -8.00 -17.96 -18.77
CA GLU A 156 -8.64 -18.91 -17.86
C GLU A 156 -9.65 -18.20 -16.95
N TRP A 157 -10.90 -18.67 -16.99
CA TRP A 157 -12.02 -18.21 -16.19
C TRP A 157 -12.59 -19.42 -15.43
N ARG A 158 -12.37 -19.49 -14.13
CA ARG A 158 -12.87 -20.58 -13.26
C ARG A 158 -14.29 -20.33 -12.79
#